data_AF-A0A0N1MHJ9-F1
#
_entry.id   AF-A0A0N1MHJ9-F1
#
_cell.length_a   1.000
_cell.length_b   1.000
_cell.length_c   1.000
_cell.angle_alpha   90.00
_cell.angle_beta   90.00
_cell.angle_gamma   90.00
#
_symmetry.space_group_name_H-M   'P 1'
#
loop_
_entity.id
_entity.type
_entity.pdbx_description
1 polymer ?
#
loop_
_entity_poly.entity_id
_entity_poly.type
_entity_poly.pdbx_seq_one_letter_code
_entity_poly.pdbx_strand_id
1 'polypeptide(L)'
;MKKILALGIVLIMTVSCTNGDFENASSENNQNSTVSKTAKKTTTIVTLSTSPISPSCYNDISLDNKNLQLQISQPAPYDIKFTLTLKQKNSNGNYLSVPNPWAIVLIPKGETWATIDTVCQIEGYVPCGKITEIRTGNFKLEITNAKYFFHGEQGGDIFNYEYNSGVNTIDFTFKKSCMGGGWIPDEPK
;
A
#
# COMPACT_ATOMS: atom_id res chain seq x y z
N MET A 1 34.48 -52.08 -20.18
CA MET A 1 33.89 -52.46 -18.87
C MET A 1 32.96 -51.35 -18.41
N LYS A 2 31.77 -51.74 -17.93
CA LYS A 2 30.73 -51.00 -17.18
C LYS A 2 30.09 -49.75 -17.81
N LYS A 3 28.86 -49.98 -18.28
CA LYS A 3 27.78 -49.01 -18.50
C LYS A 3 27.24 -48.53 -17.15
N ILE A 4 26.89 -47.25 -17.02
CA ILE A 4 25.78 -46.81 -16.15
C ILE A 4 24.96 -45.75 -16.90
N LEU A 5 23.70 -46.10 -17.06
CA LEU A 5 22.55 -45.35 -17.56
C LEU A 5 21.75 -44.91 -16.32
N ALA A 6 21.12 -43.73 -16.34
CA ALA A 6 19.81 -43.38 -15.72
C ALA A 6 19.74 -41.86 -15.48
N LEU A 7 18.88 -41.12 -16.20
CA LEU A 7 17.50 -40.73 -15.80
C LEU A 7 17.50 -39.90 -14.49
N GLY A 8 17.17 -38.61 -14.45
CA GLY A 8 16.11 -37.91 -15.16
C GLY A 8 14.79 -38.01 -14.38
N ILE A 9 14.55 -37.09 -13.44
CA ILE A 9 13.23 -36.92 -12.80
C ILE A 9 12.89 -35.42 -12.80
N VAL A 10 12.03 -35.05 -13.74
CA VAL A 10 11.25 -33.82 -13.74
C VAL A 10 10.05 -34.06 -12.83
N LEU A 11 9.92 -33.26 -11.76
CA LEU A 11 8.74 -33.31 -10.90
C LEU A 11 7.66 -32.40 -11.49
N ILE A 12 6.69 -33.01 -12.18
CA ILE A 12 5.43 -32.37 -12.59
C ILE A 12 4.40 -32.71 -11.51
N MET A 13 3.93 -31.71 -10.77
CA MET A 13 2.74 -31.86 -9.93
C MET A 13 1.50 -31.46 -10.74
N THR A 14 0.83 -32.44 -11.34
CA THR A 14 -0.57 -32.33 -11.74
C THR A 14 -1.44 -32.92 -10.63
N VAL A 15 -2.23 -32.09 -9.97
CA VAL A 15 -3.34 -32.57 -9.13
C VAL A 15 -4.58 -32.60 -10.01
N SER A 16 -4.98 -33.82 -10.39
CA SER A 16 -6.17 -34.11 -11.19
C SER A 16 -7.44 -33.93 -10.37
N CYS A 17 -8.44 -33.29 -10.97
CA CYS A 17 -9.84 -33.47 -10.61
C CYS A 17 -10.26 -34.91 -10.98
N THR A 18 -10.82 -35.66 -10.03
CA THR A 18 -11.57 -36.88 -10.35
C THR A 18 -13.02 -36.68 -9.94
N ASN A 19 -13.88 -36.56 -10.94
CA ASN A 19 -15.30 -36.92 -10.83
C ASN A 19 -15.39 -38.42 -10.58
N GLY A 20 -16.14 -38.81 -9.55
CA GLY A 20 -16.61 -40.17 -9.33
C GLY A 20 -18.09 -40.11 -8.97
N ASP A 21 -18.94 -40.50 -9.92
CA ASP A 21 -20.39 -40.56 -9.81
C ASP A 21 -20.88 -41.70 -8.89
N PHE A 22 -21.92 -41.36 -8.11
CA PHE A 22 -23.09 -42.14 -7.68
C PHE A 22 -22.97 -43.63 -7.31
N GLU A 23 -23.31 -43.93 -6.05
CA GLU A 23 -24.38 -44.90 -5.75
C GLU A 23 -25.30 -44.38 -4.63
N ASN A 24 -26.58 -44.67 -4.81
CA ASN A 24 -27.75 -44.06 -4.21
C ASN A 24 -28.30 -44.95 -3.07
N ALA A 25 -28.58 -44.40 -1.90
CA ALA A 25 -29.51 -45.01 -0.95
C ALA A 25 -30.18 -43.92 -0.10
N SER A 26 -31.48 -43.78 -0.33
CA SER A 26 -32.42 -42.87 0.32
C SER A 26 -32.46 -43.01 1.85
N SER A 27 -32.61 -41.89 2.55
CA SER A 27 -33.67 -41.77 3.55
C SER A 27 -34.00 -40.30 3.76
N GLU A 28 -35.27 -39.98 3.56
CA GLU A 28 -35.86 -38.68 3.85
C GLU A 28 -35.65 -38.33 5.33
N ASN A 29 -35.06 -37.17 5.58
CA ASN A 29 -35.42 -36.42 6.78
C ASN A 29 -35.34 -34.93 6.47
N ASN A 30 -36.52 -34.33 6.34
CA ASN A 30 -36.74 -32.91 6.22
C ASN A 30 -36.23 -32.21 7.48
N GLN A 31 -34.98 -31.76 7.47
CA GLN A 31 -34.56 -30.64 8.29
C GLN A 31 -34.27 -29.47 7.38
N ASN A 32 -35.22 -28.54 7.37
CA ASN A 32 -35.11 -27.18 6.90
C ASN A 32 -33.99 -26.48 7.70
N SER A 33 -32.74 -26.80 7.40
CA SER A 33 -31.59 -26.05 7.88
C SER A 33 -31.47 -24.83 7.00
N THR A 34 -32.25 -23.80 7.33
CA THR A 34 -31.93 -22.43 6.99
C THR A 34 -30.63 -22.08 7.72
N VAL A 35 -29.51 -22.59 7.21
CA VAL A 35 -28.19 -22.10 7.58
C VAL A 35 -28.13 -20.69 7.01
N SER A 36 -28.60 -19.73 7.81
CA SER A 36 -28.25 -18.34 7.67
C SER A 36 -26.73 -18.27 7.74
N LYS A 37 -26.07 -18.38 6.57
CA LYS A 37 -24.67 -18.03 6.39
C LYS A 37 -24.59 -16.52 6.57
N THR A 38 -24.64 -16.07 7.80
CA THR A 38 -24.09 -14.79 8.18
C THR A 38 -22.58 -14.97 8.04
N ALA A 39 -22.06 -14.85 6.81
CA ALA A 39 -20.64 -14.83 6.56
C ALA A 39 -20.06 -13.74 7.47
N LYS A 40 -19.24 -14.13 8.46
CA LYS A 40 -18.52 -13.17 9.30
C LYS A 40 -17.78 -12.25 8.34
N LYS A 41 -18.19 -10.98 8.25
CA LYS A 41 -17.47 -9.93 7.53
C LYS A 41 -16.06 -9.93 8.10
N THR A 42 -15.12 -10.47 7.33
CA THR A 42 -13.73 -10.57 7.77
C THR A 42 -13.18 -9.15 7.69
N THR A 43 -12.71 -8.60 8.81
CA THR A 43 -12.14 -7.26 8.81
C THR A 43 -10.84 -7.27 8.03
N THR A 44 -10.70 -6.37 7.06
CA THR A 44 -9.42 -6.15 6.37
C THR A 44 -8.51 -5.29 7.24
N ILE A 45 -7.28 -5.75 7.46
CA ILE A 45 -6.23 -4.95 8.11
C ILE A 45 -5.53 -4.15 7.02
N VAL A 46 -5.37 -2.86 7.24
CA VAL A 46 -4.69 -1.94 6.33
C VAL A 46 -3.38 -1.52 6.97
N THR A 47 -2.28 -1.50 6.23
CA THR A 47 -0.97 -1.08 6.74
C THR A 47 -0.29 -0.11 5.79
N LEU A 48 0.46 0.85 6.35
CA LEU A 48 1.42 1.68 5.61
C LEU A 48 2.84 1.24 5.96
N SER A 49 3.73 1.17 4.97
CA SER A 49 5.13 0.79 5.20
C SER A 49 6.09 1.49 4.24
N THR A 50 7.35 1.62 4.65
CA THR A 50 8.48 2.10 3.83
C THR A 50 9.17 0.93 3.11
N SER A 51 8.38 0.05 2.48
CA SER A 51 8.88 -1.04 1.63
C SER A 51 9.95 -0.52 0.64
N PRO A 52 10.96 -1.30 0.19
CA PRO A 52 12.15 -0.79 -0.52
C PRO A 52 11.86 -0.39 -1.98
N ILE A 53 10.80 0.38 -2.20
CA ILE A 53 10.38 0.88 -3.50
C ILE A 53 11.10 2.21 -3.73
N SER A 54 12.12 2.17 -4.58
CA SER A 54 12.83 3.37 -4.99
C SER A 54 11.91 4.27 -5.84
N PRO A 55 12.01 5.60 -5.68
CA PRO A 55 11.26 6.55 -6.49
C PRO A 55 11.78 6.60 -7.92
N SER A 56 10.92 7.00 -8.86
CA SER A 56 11.23 7.10 -10.29
C SER A 56 11.46 8.54 -10.78
N CYS A 57 11.39 9.55 -9.90
CA CYS A 57 11.61 10.94 -10.27
C CYS A 57 13.07 11.28 -10.58
N TYR A 58 13.26 12.26 -11.46
CA TYR A 58 14.47 12.49 -12.26
C TYR A 58 15.71 13.05 -11.54
N ASN A 59 15.71 13.29 -10.22
CA ASN A 59 16.77 14.08 -9.56
C ASN A 59 17.37 13.49 -8.26
N ASP A 60 17.11 12.22 -7.94
CA ASP A 60 17.62 11.64 -6.69
C ASP A 60 19.12 11.28 -6.80
N ILE A 61 19.98 12.22 -6.41
CA ILE A 61 21.34 11.93 -5.94
C ILE A 61 21.19 11.13 -4.64
N SER A 62 20.91 9.82 -4.76
CA SER A 62 20.91 8.77 -3.73
C SER A 62 20.83 9.25 -2.27
N LEU A 63 19.68 9.80 -1.86
CA LEU A 63 19.42 10.16 -0.45
C LEU A 63 18.62 9.08 0.30
N ASP A 64 18.56 7.86 -0.25
CA ASP A 64 17.81 6.71 0.26
C ASP A 64 16.33 6.99 0.55
N ASN A 65 15.74 7.96 -0.17
CA ASN A 65 14.31 8.20 -0.12
C ASN A 65 13.57 6.97 -0.68
N LYS A 66 12.47 6.58 -0.02
CA LYS A 66 11.65 5.44 -0.42
C LYS A 66 10.20 5.87 -0.55
N ASN A 67 9.55 5.36 -1.59
CA ASN A 67 8.10 5.43 -1.68
C ASN A 67 7.46 4.61 -0.57
N LEU A 68 6.23 4.98 -0.21
CA LEU A 68 5.45 4.21 0.75
C LEU A 68 4.62 3.16 0.01
N GLN A 69 4.27 2.10 0.73
CA GLN A 69 3.38 1.05 0.26
C GLN A 69 2.16 1.00 1.16
N LEU A 70 0.99 1.01 0.56
CA LEU A 70 -0.27 0.68 1.20
C LEU A 70 -0.54 -0.80 0.99
N GLN A 71 -0.78 -1.57 2.05
CA GLN A 71 -1.10 -2.99 1.97
C GLN A 71 -2.42 -3.30 2.68
N ILE A 72 -3.07 -4.36 2.22
CA ILE A 72 -4.25 -4.96 2.84
C ILE A 72 -3.99 -6.45 3.11
N SER A 73 -4.58 -6.98 4.19
CA SER A 73 -4.29 -8.35 4.65
C SER A 73 -4.76 -9.47 3.72
N GLN A 74 -5.65 -9.18 2.77
CA GLN A 74 -6.23 -10.15 1.84
C GLN A 74 -6.44 -9.50 0.47
N PRO A 75 -6.40 -10.27 -0.63
CA PRO A 75 -6.67 -9.75 -1.96
C PRO A 75 -7.99 -8.97 -2.02
N ALA A 76 -7.97 -7.79 -2.64
CA ALA A 76 -9.12 -6.92 -2.71
C ALA A 76 -10.28 -7.60 -3.46
N PRO A 77 -11.47 -7.75 -2.87
CA PRO A 77 -12.60 -8.38 -3.56
C PRO A 77 -13.17 -7.50 -4.68
N TYR A 78 -12.96 -6.19 -4.57
CA TYR A 78 -13.32 -5.13 -5.53
C TYR A 78 -12.25 -4.05 -5.46
N ASP A 79 -12.24 -3.13 -6.43
CA ASP A 79 -11.36 -1.96 -6.38
C ASP A 79 -11.62 -1.14 -5.11
N ILE A 80 -10.56 -0.74 -4.41
CA ILE A 80 -10.66 0.00 -3.15
C ILE A 80 -9.99 1.36 -3.32
N LYS A 81 -10.72 2.42 -2.99
CA LYS A 81 -10.24 3.79 -2.96
C LYS A 81 -9.90 4.21 -1.54
N PHE A 82 -8.63 4.55 -1.33
CA PHE A 82 -8.10 5.12 -0.09
C PHE A 82 -7.87 6.62 -0.24
N THR A 83 -8.25 7.38 0.79
CA THR A 83 -8.03 8.82 0.90
C THR A 83 -7.01 9.08 1.98
N LEU A 84 -5.96 9.84 1.66
CA LEU A 84 -4.84 10.05 2.55
C LEU A 84 -4.65 11.54 2.85
N THR A 85 -4.31 11.82 4.10
CA THR A 85 -3.86 13.14 4.56
C THR A 85 -2.40 13.12 4.91
N LEU A 86 -1.69 14.15 4.49
CA LEU A 86 -0.29 14.38 4.85
C LEU A 86 -0.20 15.51 5.87
N LYS A 87 0.63 15.34 6.88
CA LYS A 87 0.99 16.39 7.83
C LYS A 87 2.50 16.57 7.81
N GLN A 88 2.96 17.82 7.79
CA GLN A 88 4.38 18.15 7.87
C GLN A 88 4.73 18.67 9.26
N LYS A 89 5.85 18.19 9.83
CA LYS A 89 6.35 18.68 11.10
C LYS A 89 7.00 20.05 10.92
N ASN A 90 6.53 21.04 11.67
CA ASN A 90 7.11 22.38 11.68
C ASN A 90 8.30 22.48 12.66
N SER A 91 8.95 23.65 12.71
CA SER A 91 10.09 23.93 13.59
C SER A 91 9.78 23.77 15.08
N ASN A 92 8.52 23.94 15.48
CA ASN A 92 8.08 23.83 16.87
C ASN A 92 7.76 22.37 17.26
N GLY A 93 8.00 21.42 16.35
CA GLY A 93 7.75 20.00 16.56
C GLY A 93 6.29 19.57 16.32
N ASN A 94 5.41 20.49 15.94
CA ASN A 94 3.99 20.22 15.71
C ASN A 94 3.75 19.79 14.26
N TYR A 95 2.83 18.85 14.06
CA TYR A 95 2.39 18.43 12.72
C TYR A 95 1.26 19.33 12.22
N LEU A 96 1.48 20.01 11.10
CA LEU A 96 0.48 20.82 10.40
C LEU A 96 -0.02 20.07 9.16
N SER A 97 -1.33 20.01 8.98
CA SER A 97 -1.93 19.38 7.80
C SER A 97 -1.61 20.16 6.53
N VAL A 98 -1.26 19.45 5.46
CA VAL A 98 -1.34 19.99 4.10
C VAL A 98 -2.80 19.91 3.60
N PRO A 99 -3.17 20.58 2.49
CA PRO A 99 -4.53 20.49 1.93
C PRO A 99 -5.02 19.03 1.76
N ASN A 100 -6.29 18.79 2.11
CA ASN A 100 -6.92 17.45 2.14
C ASN A 100 -7.97 17.32 1.00
N PRO A 101 -8.03 16.20 0.26
CA PRO A 101 -7.10 15.06 0.27
C PRO A 101 -5.75 15.41 -0.34
N TRP A 102 -4.68 14.90 0.28
CA TRP A 102 -3.35 15.04 -0.29
C TRP A 102 -3.15 14.05 -1.43
N ALA A 103 -3.53 12.78 -1.20
CA ALA A 103 -3.44 11.73 -2.21
C ALA A 103 -4.66 10.81 -2.17
N ILE A 104 -4.99 10.25 -3.33
CA ILE A 104 -5.95 9.17 -3.50
C ILE A 104 -5.19 7.98 -4.07
N VAL A 105 -5.31 6.83 -3.41
CA VAL A 105 -4.63 5.59 -3.82
C VAL A 105 -5.69 4.54 -4.11
N LEU A 106 -5.50 3.80 -5.19
CA LEU A 106 -6.37 2.70 -5.60
C LEU A 106 -5.63 1.38 -5.41
N ILE A 107 -6.26 0.41 -4.73
CA ILE A 107 -5.86 -0.99 -4.79
C ILE A 107 -6.86 -1.70 -5.71
N PRO A 108 -6.44 -2.17 -6.89
CA PRO A 108 -7.31 -2.90 -7.81
C PRO A 108 -7.80 -4.21 -7.21
N LYS A 109 -8.94 -4.70 -7.70
CA LYS A 109 -9.46 -6.04 -7.39
C LYS A 109 -8.38 -7.11 -7.65
N GLY A 110 -8.23 -8.02 -6.69
CA GLY A 110 -7.26 -9.12 -6.72
C GLY A 110 -5.89 -8.75 -6.17
N GLU A 111 -5.60 -7.46 -6.01
CA GLU A 111 -4.32 -7.00 -5.46
C GLU A 111 -4.36 -6.88 -3.93
N THR A 112 -3.19 -6.93 -3.31
CA THR A 112 -3.03 -6.77 -1.85
C THR A 112 -2.31 -5.48 -1.48
N TRP A 113 -1.85 -4.69 -2.45
CA TRP A 113 -1.06 -3.50 -2.18
C TRP A 113 -1.08 -2.50 -3.33
N ALA A 114 -0.67 -1.27 -3.03
CA ALA A 114 -0.36 -0.24 -4.02
C ALA A 114 0.83 0.62 -3.55
N THR A 115 1.64 1.09 -4.50
CA THR A 115 2.70 2.08 -4.22
C THR A 115 2.07 3.47 -4.11
N ILE A 116 2.58 4.25 -3.16
CA ILE A 116 2.31 5.68 -3.03
C ILE A 116 3.59 6.41 -3.43
N ASP A 117 3.54 7.20 -4.50
CA ASP A 117 4.69 7.97 -5.02
C ASP A 117 5.02 9.20 -4.15
N THR A 118 5.27 8.96 -2.86
CA THR A 118 5.44 9.98 -1.84
C THR A 118 6.63 10.89 -2.13
N VAL A 119 7.78 10.31 -2.47
CA VAL A 119 9.02 11.06 -2.70
C VAL A 119 8.82 12.15 -3.75
N CYS A 120 8.28 11.78 -4.90
CA CYS A 120 8.11 12.70 -6.02
C CYS A 120 7.04 13.76 -5.74
N GLN A 121 6.02 13.42 -4.95
CA GLN A 121 4.94 14.35 -4.60
C GLN A 121 5.32 15.32 -3.45
N ILE A 122 6.20 14.92 -2.53
CA ILE A 122 6.55 15.73 -1.36
C ILE A 122 7.76 16.65 -1.57
N GLU A 123 8.48 16.50 -2.68
CA GLU A 123 9.70 17.25 -2.97
C GLU A 123 9.52 18.78 -2.87
N GLY A 124 8.33 19.27 -3.24
CA GLY A 124 7.95 20.69 -3.17
C GLY A 124 7.71 21.23 -1.76
N TYR A 125 7.46 20.37 -0.77
CA TYR A 125 7.22 20.78 0.63
C TYR A 125 8.51 20.94 1.44
N VAL A 126 9.66 20.56 0.86
CA VAL A 126 10.98 20.75 1.47
C VAL A 126 11.74 21.80 0.65
N PRO A 127 11.56 23.10 0.95
CA PRO A 127 12.20 24.16 0.22
C PRO A 127 13.71 24.17 0.48
N CYS A 128 14.48 24.45 -0.58
CA CYS A 128 15.91 24.67 -0.47
C CYS A 128 16.23 26.08 0.02
N GLY A 129 17.29 26.22 0.81
CA GLY A 129 17.86 27.51 1.15
C GLY A 129 18.79 28.05 0.05
N LYS A 130 19.52 29.10 0.37
CA LYS A 130 20.45 29.77 -0.56
C LYS A 130 21.80 29.06 -0.72
N ILE A 131 22.17 28.22 0.25
CA ILE A 131 23.45 27.51 0.28
C ILE A 131 23.26 26.05 -0.12
N THR A 132 24.35 25.39 -0.52
CA THR A 132 24.36 23.94 -0.70
C THR A 132 24.18 23.25 0.65
N GLU A 133 23.12 22.46 0.79
CA GLU A 133 22.76 21.79 2.04
C GLU A 133 21.87 20.57 1.80
N ILE A 134 21.78 19.69 2.79
CA ILE A 134 20.77 18.62 2.81
C ILE A 134 19.61 19.08 3.70
N ARG A 135 18.44 19.30 3.09
CA ARG A 135 17.22 19.62 3.83
C ARG A 135 16.48 18.33 4.18
N THR A 136 15.90 18.31 5.37
CA THR A 136 15.13 17.17 5.88
C THR A 136 13.71 17.62 6.20
N GLY A 137 12.72 16.97 5.59
CA GLY A 137 11.31 17.11 5.95
C GLY A 137 10.84 15.88 6.72
N ASN A 138 10.09 16.10 7.80
CA ASN A 138 9.46 15.02 8.56
C ASN A 138 7.95 15.08 8.35
N PHE A 139 7.37 13.94 7.99
CA PHE A 139 6.01 13.83 7.54
C PHE A 139 5.28 12.72 8.28
N LYS A 140 3.97 12.91 8.44
CA LYS A 140 3.04 11.91 8.92
C LYS A 140 1.98 11.71 7.86
N LEU A 141 1.85 10.49 7.35
CA LEU A 141 0.80 10.10 6.44
C LEU A 141 -0.28 9.34 7.23
N GLU A 142 -1.54 9.64 6.97
CA GLU A 142 -2.69 9.06 7.65
C GLU A 142 -3.77 8.69 6.62
N ILE A 143 -4.29 7.47 6.70
CA ILE A 143 -5.45 7.04 5.93
C ILE A 143 -6.69 7.59 6.63
N THR A 144 -7.48 8.44 5.98
CA THR A 144 -8.66 9.06 6.59
C THR A 144 -9.97 8.44 6.15
N ASN A 145 -9.97 7.78 4.99
CA ASN A 145 -11.14 7.12 4.46
C ASN A 145 -10.74 5.99 3.51
N ALA A 146 -11.52 4.91 3.49
CA ALA A 146 -11.39 3.82 2.53
C ALA A 146 -12.77 3.31 2.16
N LYS A 147 -13.01 3.09 0.86
CA LYS A 147 -14.28 2.59 0.34
C LYS A 147 -14.09 1.82 -0.96
N TYR A 148 -15.02 0.93 -1.29
CA TYR A 148 -15.02 0.32 -2.62
C TYR A 148 -15.30 1.37 -3.71
N PHE A 149 -14.66 1.19 -4.87
CA PHE A 149 -14.82 1.99 -6.06
C PHE A 149 -15.71 1.21 -7.05
N PHE A 150 -16.86 1.77 -7.42
CA PHE A 150 -17.84 1.15 -8.32
C PHE A 150 -18.27 -0.30 -7.97
N HIS A 151 -18.35 -0.64 -6.68
CA HIS A 151 -19.30 -1.68 -6.28
C HIS A 151 -20.67 -1.01 -6.32
N GLY A 152 -21.48 -1.39 -7.31
CA GLY A 152 -22.64 -0.63 -7.76
C GLY A 152 -23.50 -0.10 -6.60
N GLU A 153 -24.17 1.02 -6.85
CA GLU A 153 -25.14 1.68 -5.94
C GLU A 153 -26.31 0.78 -5.48
N GLN A 154 -26.23 -0.55 -5.69
CA GLN A 154 -27.26 -1.55 -5.43
C GLN A 154 -26.82 -2.71 -4.50
N GLY A 155 -25.61 -2.72 -3.93
CA GLY A 155 -25.19 -3.79 -3.01
C GLY A 155 -24.47 -3.26 -1.77
N GLY A 156 -25.09 -3.36 -0.60
CA GLY A 156 -24.66 -2.78 0.69
C GLY A 156 -23.37 -3.33 1.32
N ASP A 157 -22.37 -3.71 0.52
CA ASP A 157 -21.04 -4.10 0.98
C ASP A 157 -20.24 -2.85 1.35
N ILE A 158 -20.30 -2.49 2.63
CA ILE A 158 -19.39 -1.51 3.23
C ILE A 158 -17.99 -2.13 3.32
N PHE A 159 -16.97 -1.44 2.81
CA PHE A 159 -15.58 -1.83 3.05
C PHE A 159 -15.31 -1.76 4.56
N ASN A 160 -15.27 -2.94 5.19
CA ASN A 160 -15.09 -3.05 6.62
C ASN A 160 -13.60 -3.23 6.93
N TYR A 161 -12.96 -2.16 7.37
CA TYR A 161 -11.56 -2.15 7.77
C TYR A 161 -11.43 -1.65 9.20
N GLU A 162 -10.47 -2.20 9.94
CA GLU A 162 -10.22 -1.76 11.31
C GLU A 162 -9.37 -0.50 11.31
N TYR A 163 -9.90 0.57 11.92
CA TYR A 163 -9.12 1.76 12.20
C TYR A 163 -8.27 1.53 13.45
N ASN A 164 -7.02 1.10 13.27
CA ASN A 164 -6.06 1.02 14.36
C ASN A 164 -5.06 2.17 14.26
N SER A 165 -5.08 3.08 15.22
CA SER A 165 -4.29 4.32 15.24
C SER A 165 -2.77 4.10 15.25
N GLY A 166 -2.29 2.86 15.47
CA GLY A 166 -0.88 2.49 15.36
C GLY A 166 -0.46 1.93 13.99
N VAL A 167 -1.41 1.63 13.09
CA VAL A 167 -1.16 0.88 11.84
C VAL A 167 -1.55 1.70 10.58
N ASN A 168 -2.51 2.62 10.72
CA ASN A 168 -3.03 3.43 9.61
C ASN A 168 -2.34 4.80 9.46
N THR A 169 -1.32 5.03 10.28
CA THR A 169 -0.47 6.21 10.20
C THR A 169 0.98 5.80 10.11
N ILE A 170 1.79 6.51 9.34
CA ILE A 170 3.23 6.31 9.30
C ILE A 170 3.95 7.65 9.36
N ASP A 171 4.94 7.73 10.25
CA ASP A 171 5.91 8.81 10.27
C ASP A 171 7.07 8.43 9.36
N PHE A 172 7.49 9.34 8.49
CA PHE A 172 8.59 9.12 7.58
C PHE A 172 9.37 10.42 7.32
N THR A 173 10.60 10.26 6.86
CA THR A 173 11.53 11.36 6.62
C THR A 173 11.89 11.39 5.15
N PHE A 174 11.90 12.58 4.57
CA PHE A 174 12.37 12.83 3.22
C PHE A 174 13.58 13.76 3.27
N LYS A 175 14.61 13.44 2.50
CA LYS A 175 15.84 14.24 2.41
C LYS A 175 15.95 14.78 0.99
N LYS A 176 16.25 16.07 0.87
CA LYS A 176 16.48 16.74 -0.40
C LYS A 176 17.89 17.31 -0.43
N SER A 177 18.64 16.97 -1.48
CA SER A 177 19.94 17.57 -1.74
C SER A 177 19.69 18.88 -2.47
N CYS A 178 19.98 19.98 -1.80
CA CYS A 178 19.82 21.31 -2.36
C CYS A 178 21.19 21.74 -2.87
N MET A 179 21.37 21.78 -4.19
CA MET A 179 22.54 22.43 -4.77
C MET A 179 22.32 23.94 -4.69
N GLY A 180 23.22 24.64 -3.99
CA GLY A 180 23.21 26.10 -3.97
C GLY A 180 23.50 26.64 -5.37
N GLY A 181 22.77 27.69 -5.76
CA GLY A 181 22.94 28.35 -7.05
C GLY A 181 22.63 29.84 -6.98
N GLY A 182 23.66 30.67 -6.75
CA GLY A 182 23.68 32.07 -7.20
C GLY A 182 23.87 33.17 -6.14
N TRP A 183 25.12 33.64 -6.01
CA TRP A 183 25.65 34.92 -5.49
C TRP A 183 25.40 35.35 -4.03
N ILE A 184 26.49 35.56 -3.28
CA ILE A 184 26.54 36.23 -1.97
C ILE A 184 26.89 37.71 -2.25
N PRO A 185 26.02 38.70 -1.95
CA PRO A 185 26.30 40.11 -2.28
C PRO A 185 27.35 40.82 -1.43
N ASP A 186 28.00 40.13 -0.50
CA ASP A 186 28.78 40.77 0.57
C ASP A 186 30.23 40.22 0.65
N GLU A 187 30.87 39.92 -0.47
CA GLU A 187 32.34 39.93 -0.49
C GLU A 187 32.80 41.40 -0.56
N PRO A 188 33.43 41.95 0.50
CA PRO A 188 33.94 43.31 0.46
C PRO A 188 35.04 43.41 -0.60
N LYS A 189 34.94 44.41 -1.49
CA LYS A 189 35.99 44.79 -2.43
C LYS A 189 37.20 45.38 -1.73
#